data_AF-A0A424T9W0-F1
#
_entry.id   AF-A0A424T9W0-F1
#
_cell.length_a   1.000
_cell.length_b   1.000
_cell.length_c   1.000
_cell.angle_alpha   90.00
_cell.angle_beta   90.00
_cell.angle_gamma   90.00
#
_symmetry.space_group_name_H-M   'P 1'
#
loop_
_entity.id
_entity.type
_entity.pdbx_description
1 polymer ?
#
loop_
_entity_poly.entity_id
_entity_poly.type
_entity_poly.pdbx_seq_one_letter_code
_entity_poly.pdbx_strand_id
1 'polypeptide(L)'
;MQSLIPKSQAFTLLGMSGVGKTTLANKLPRDRWFHYSGDYRIGTRYLGEAIHDDLYLEAMKLPKLASLLMSDSIYIRSNISMNNLAPLSAWIGTLGDPSQGGHGLEEFTRRQKLHEKAESAALLDVGYFMDRATSVYGYDHFLVDAGGSLIEIVDLDRVSDDPVLQHLTQRTQLVYIEANEDHVESLIERTIAYPKPMFYRADFLAQAIKDYSAETAAASADAFHPLEFVKWVFPRLIQARRERYERLVAAGLALRVSADAIARVENEADFFDLIAQGT
;
A
#
# COMPACT_ATOMS: atom_id res chain seq x y z
N MET A 1 15.94 17.39 -26.84
CA MET A 1 14.86 17.18 -25.85
C MET A 1 14.73 15.69 -25.67
N GLN A 2 15.02 15.15 -24.48
CA GLN A 2 14.62 13.77 -24.19
C GLN A 2 13.09 13.73 -24.21
N SER A 3 12.53 12.79 -24.97
CA SER A 3 11.09 12.51 -24.95
C SER A 3 10.71 11.92 -23.60
N LEU A 4 9.64 12.42 -22.99
CA LEU A 4 9.05 11.82 -21.79
C LEU A 4 8.77 10.32 -22.04
N ILE A 5 8.87 9.50 -20.99
CA ILE A 5 8.49 8.09 -21.05
C ILE A 5 7.02 8.01 -21.51
N PRO A 6 6.71 7.38 -22.66
CA PRO A 6 5.35 7.29 -23.15
C PRO A 6 4.52 6.35 -22.26
N LYS A 7 3.20 6.55 -22.23
CA LYS A 7 2.26 5.71 -21.45
C LYS A 7 2.43 4.21 -21.74
N SER A 8 2.75 3.83 -22.98
CA SER A 8 3.01 2.45 -23.37
C SER A 8 4.22 1.81 -22.68
N GLN A 9 5.07 2.63 -22.04
CA GLN A 9 6.31 2.25 -21.35
C GLN A 9 6.27 2.57 -19.85
N ALA A 10 5.08 2.95 -19.34
CA ALA A 10 4.88 3.30 -17.94
C ALA A 10 3.71 2.50 -17.36
N PHE A 11 3.95 1.78 -16.26
CA PHE A 11 3.02 0.80 -15.72
C PHE A 11 2.78 1.03 -14.23
N THR A 12 1.52 0.96 -13.81
CA THR A 12 1.14 0.92 -12.41
C THR A 12 0.62 -0.45 -12.05
N LEU A 13 1.39 -1.15 -11.21
CA LEU A 13 1.03 -2.49 -10.75
C LEU A 13 0.02 -2.38 -9.61
N LEU A 14 -1.13 -3.02 -9.82
CA LEU A 14 -2.23 -3.13 -8.87
C LEU A 14 -2.38 -4.58 -8.42
N GLY A 15 -2.97 -4.78 -7.25
CA GLY A 15 -3.28 -6.10 -6.73
C GLY A 15 -2.89 -6.24 -5.27
N MET A 16 -3.28 -7.37 -4.70
CA MET A 16 -3.16 -7.62 -3.27
C MET A 16 -1.70 -7.58 -2.78
N SER A 17 -1.50 -7.32 -1.49
CA SER A 17 -0.14 -7.39 -0.92
C SER A 17 0.39 -8.81 -1.06
N GLY A 18 1.53 -8.98 -1.75
CA GLY A 18 2.14 -10.30 -1.96
C GLY A 18 1.79 -11.03 -3.26
N VAL A 19 1.06 -10.43 -4.19
CA VAL A 19 0.76 -11.03 -5.52
C VAL A 19 1.94 -11.00 -6.51
N GLY A 20 3.12 -10.56 -6.07
CA GLY A 20 4.33 -10.57 -6.89
C GLY A 20 4.74 -9.22 -7.50
N LYS A 21 4.11 -8.09 -7.15
CA LYS A 21 4.49 -6.74 -7.65
C LYS A 21 5.99 -6.45 -7.45
N THR A 22 6.46 -6.55 -6.22
CA THR A 22 7.88 -6.33 -5.89
C THR A 22 8.79 -7.39 -6.49
N THR A 23 8.31 -8.63 -6.66
CA THR A 23 9.07 -9.69 -7.34
C THR A 23 9.29 -9.33 -8.82
N LEU A 24 8.24 -8.93 -9.53
CA LEU A 24 8.33 -8.45 -10.91
C LEU A 24 9.26 -7.23 -11.01
N ALA A 25 9.09 -6.25 -10.12
CA ALA A 25 9.96 -5.08 -10.07
C ALA A 25 11.45 -5.46 -9.94
N ASN A 26 11.78 -6.52 -9.20
CA ASN A 26 13.16 -6.99 -9.08
C ASN A 26 13.70 -7.75 -10.29
N LYS A 27 12.82 -8.29 -11.15
CA LYS A 27 13.22 -9.00 -12.38
C LYS A 27 13.51 -8.05 -13.55
N LEU A 28 12.99 -6.81 -13.51
CA LEU A 28 13.19 -5.83 -14.57
C LEU A 28 14.57 -5.13 -14.46
N PRO A 29 15.22 -4.76 -15.59
CA PRO A 29 16.54 -4.15 -15.58
C PRO A 29 16.58 -2.79 -14.86
N ARG A 30 17.27 -2.72 -13.71
CA ARG A 30 17.34 -1.51 -12.87
C ARG A 30 18.06 -0.32 -13.49
N ASP A 31 18.81 -0.53 -14.57
CA ASP A 31 19.48 0.51 -15.35
C ASP A 31 18.56 1.14 -16.40
N ARG A 32 17.48 0.47 -16.80
CA ARG A 32 16.51 0.95 -17.80
C ARG A 32 15.14 1.28 -17.22
N TRP A 33 14.79 0.70 -16.07
CA TRP A 33 13.53 0.92 -15.38
C TRP A 33 13.68 1.80 -14.14
N PHE A 34 12.90 2.87 -14.09
CA PHE A 34 12.70 3.60 -12.85
C PHE A 34 11.62 2.92 -12.01
N HIS A 35 11.97 2.49 -10.80
CA HIS A 35 11.04 1.86 -9.87
C HIS A 35 10.57 2.85 -8.81
N TYR A 36 9.30 3.22 -8.89
CA TYR A 36 8.63 4.04 -7.91
C TYR A 36 7.90 3.15 -6.88
N SER A 37 8.28 3.23 -5.62
CA SER A 37 7.61 2.51 -4.52
C SER A 37 6.70 3.46 -3.75
N GLY A 38 5.39 3.20 -3.80
CA GLY A 38 4.37 3.96 -3.08
C GLY A 38 4.59 3.90 -1.56
N ASP A 39 4.74 2.70 -1.00
CA ASP A 39 4.94 2.51 0.44
C ASP A 39 6.20 3.21 0.97
N TYR A 40 7.30 3.14 0.22
CA TYR A 40 8.53 3.86 0.56
C TYR A 40 8.27 5.37 0.58
N ARG A 41 7.53 5.90 -0.40
CA ARG A 41 7.20 7.33 -0.45
C ARG A 41 6.28 7.72 0.70
N ILE A 42 5.25 6.95 0.99
CA ILE A 42 4.33 7.17 2.12
C ILE A 42 5.12 7.29 3.42
N GLY A 43 5.96 6.29 3.72
CA GLY A 43 6.72 6.24 4.97
C GLY A 43 7.79 7.33 5.08
N THR A 44 8.47 7.68 3.99
CA THR A 44 9.59 8.64 4.05
C THR A 44 9.21 10.10 3.83
N ARG A 45 8.16 10.37 3.03
CA ARG A 45 7.75 11.73 2.68
C ARG A 45 6.55 12.22 3.46
N TYR A 46 5.53 11.38 3.59
CA TYR A 46 4.20 11.84 4.04
C TYR A 46 3.91 11.50 5.50
N LEU A 47 4.39 10.35 5.97
CA LEU A 47 4.21 9.90 7.35
C LEU A 47 5.52 9.91 8.15
N GLY A 48 6.62 10.38 7.57
CA GLY A 48 7.94 10.36 8.22
C GLY A 48 7.95 11.09 9.56
N GLU A 49 7.34 12.27 9.64
CA GLU A 49 7.20 13.05 10.88
C GLU A 49 6.26 12.35 11.87
N ALA A 50 5.10 11.86 11.42
CA ALA A 50 4.17 11.17 12.31
C ALA A 50 4.76 9.89 12.93
N ILE A 51 5.56 9.14 12.17
CA ILE A 51 6.31 7.96 12.64
C ILE A 51 7.41 8.40 13.62
N HIS A 52 8.10 9.50 13.33
CA HIS A 52 9.14 10.05 14.19
C HIS A 52 8.57 10.51 15.54
N ASP A 53 7.48 11.27 15.52
CA ASP A 53 6.81 11.77 16.72
C ASP A 53 6.30 10.62 17.60
N ASP A 54 5.73 9.57 17.01
CA ASP A 54 5.28 8.37 17.73
C ASP A 54 6.43 7.69 18.49
N LEU A 55 7.60 7.54 17.84
CA LEU A 55 8.80 7.00 18.48
C LEU A 55 9.32 7.91 19.60
N TYR A 56 9.24 9.23 19.42
CA TYR A 56 9.65 10.20 20.43
C TYR A 56 8.71 10.16 21.62
N LEU A 57 7.39 10.14 21.41
CA LEU A 57 6.40 10.03 22.48
C LEU A 57 6.65 8.80 23.35
N GLU A 58 6.98 7.66 22.76
CA GLU A 58 7.37 6.46 23.51
C GLU A 58 8.68 6.64 24.27
N ALA A 59 9.72 7.16 23.62
CA ALA A 59 11.03 7.36 24.26
C ALA A 59 10.97 8.39 25.41
N MET A 60 10.12 9.41 25.30
CA MET A 60 9.90 10.44 26.32
C MET A 60 9.30 9.89 27.62
N LYS A 61 8.66 8.71 27.60
CA LYS A 61 8.17 8.03 28.81
C LYS A 61 9.32 7.52 29.69
N LEU A 62 10.53 7.38 29.15
CA LEU A 62 11.72 6.93 29.88
C LEU A 62 12.58 8.14 30.26
N PRO A 63 12.68 8.52 31.56
CA PRO A 63 13.36 9.75 31.98
C PRO A 63 14.81 9.89 31.48
N LYS A 64 15.54 8.77 31.41
CA LYS A 64 16.91 8.74 30.87
C LYS A 64 16.96 9.12 29.39
N LEU A 65 16.05 8.59 28.58
CA LEU A 65 15.99 8.91 27.15
C LEU A 65 15.47 10.33 26.94
N ALA A 66 14.45 10.74 27.70
CA ALA A 66 13.89 12.09 27.63
C ALA A 66 14.96 13.17 27.84
N SER A 67 15.81 13.03 28.86
CA SER A 67 16.91 13.98 29.12
C SER A 67 17.90 14.07 27.96
N LEU A 68 18.25 12.93 27.34
CA LEU A 68 19.16 12.89 26.19
C LEU A 68 18.54 13.47 24.92
N LEU A 69 17.25 13.21 24.67
CA LEU A 69 16.52 13.75 23.52
C LEU A 69 16.32 15.27 23.65
N MET A 70 15.90 15.76 24.83
CA MET A 70 15.66 17.19 25.07
C MET A 70 16.93 18.03 25.03
N SER A 71 18.08 17.43 25.35
CA SER A 71 19.39 18.09 25.27
C SER A 71 20.08 17.94 23.91
N ASP A 72 19.40 17.34 22.93
CA ASP A 72 19.96 17.03 21.59
C ASP A 72 21.23 16.16 21.67
N SER A 73 21.38 15.38 22.74
CA SER A 73 22.52 14.46 22.93
C SER A 73 22.34 13.17 22.13
N ILE A 74 21.10 12.81 21.79
CA ILE A 74 20.75 11.69 20.92
C ILE A 74 19.58 12.08 20.01
N TYR A 75 19.43 11.38 18.89
CA TYR A 75 18.23 11.44 18.04
C TYR A 75 17.77 10.03 17.68
N ILE A 76 16.46 9.86 17.49
CA ILE A 76 15.85 8.60 17.02
C ILE A 76 15.38 8.80 15.58
N ARG A 77 15.64 7.85 14.68
CA ARG A 77 15.15 7.90 13.30
C ARG A 77 14.69 6.53 12.85
N SER A 78 13.54 6.47 12.18
CA SER A 78 13.08 5.27 11.51
C SER A 78 13.95 4.95 10.30
N ASN A 79 14.31 3.68 10.13
CA ASN A 79 15.09 3.21 8.99
C ASN A 79 14.17 2.62 7.91
N ILE A 80 13.38 3.47 7.26
CA ILE A 80 12.49 3.05 6.18
C ILE A 80 13.28 2.95 4.88
N SER A 81 13.20 1.79 4.23
CA SER A 81 13.76 1.55 2.90
C SER A 81 12.77 0.77 2.05
N MET A 82 13.04 0.64 0.74
CA MET A 82 12.21 -0.18 -0.16
C MET A 82 12.03 -1.63 0.35
N ASN A 83 13.03 -2.15 1.06
CA ASN A 83 13.01 -3.50 1.62
C ASN A 83 12.67 -3.54 3.12
N ASN A 84 12.50 -2.38 3.77
CA ASN A 84 12.18 -2.28 5.19
C ASN A 84 11.06 -1.26 5.42
N LEU A 85 9.82 -1.75 5.40
CA LEU A 85 8.62 -0.97 5.69
C LEU A 85 8.14 -1.17 7.14
N ALA A 86 8.91 -1.87 7.98
CA ALA A 86 8.51 -2.19 9.35
C ALA A 86 8.11 -0.96 10.20
N PRO A 87 8.80 0.20 10.12
CA PRO A 87 8.38 1.38 10.88
C PRO A 87 7.03 1.94 10.46
N LEU A 88 6.74 1.96 9.15
CA LEU A 88 5.43 2.39 8.63
C LEU A 88 4.33 1.44 9.10
N SER A 89 4.57 0.13 8.99
CA SER A 89 3.67 -0.89 9.52
C SER A 89 3.40 -0.67 11.01
N ALA A 90 4.46 -0.65 11.83
CA ALA A 90 4.34 -0.50 13.28
C ALA A 90 3.53 0.75 13.67
N TRP A 91 3.72 1.85 12.93
CA TRP A 91 2.95 3.07 13.15
C TRP A 91 1.48 2.91 12.77
N ILE A 92 1.12 2.29 11.65
CA ILE A 92 -0.31 2.06 11.33
C ILE A 92 -0.98 1.21 12.41
N GLY A 93 -0.30 0.16 12.87
CA GLY A 93 -0.74 -0.71 13.95
C GLY A 93 -2.03 -1.49 13.64
N THR A 94 -2.73 -1.92 14.68
CA THR A 94 -3.96 -2.71 14.60
C THR A 94 -5.01 -2.15 15.55
N LEU A 95 -6.30 -2.28 15.21
CA LEU A 95 -7.39 -1.88 16.09
C LEU A 95 -7.53 -2.86 17.26
N GLY A 96 -7.64 -2.35 18.48
CA GLY A 96 -7.99 -3.14 19.65
C GLY A 96 -7.30 -2.66 20.93
N ASP A 97 -7.25 -3.55 21.92
CA ASP A 97 -6.75 -3.29 23.27
C ASP A 97 -5.29 -2.79 23.27
N PRO A 98 -5.03 -1.55 23.74
CA PRO A 98 -3.67 -1.01 23.84
C PRO A 98 -2.74 -1.83 24.74
N SER A 99 -3.27 -2.52 25.75
CA SER A 99 -2.46 -3.40 26.60
C SER A 99 -1.95 -4.66 25.87
N GLN A 100 -2.57 -4.99 24.74
CA GLN A 100 -2.21 -6.11 23.87
C GLN A 100 -1.51 -5.65 22.58
N GLY A 101 -1.07 -4.39 22.53
CA GLY A 101 -0.36 -3.82 21.38
C GLY A 101 -1.26 -3.30 20.26
N GLY A 102 -2.56 -3.12 20.52
CA GLY A 102 -3.48 -2.45 19.60
C GLY A 102 -3.51 -0.93 19.80
N HIS A 103 -4.29 -0.25 18.96
CA HIS A 103 -4.71 1.13 19.13
C HIS A 103 -6.21 1.18 19.36
N GLY A 104 -6.65 2.02 20.30
CA GLY A 104 -8.06 2.34 20.45
C GLY A 104 -8.64 2.96 19.17
N LEU A 105 -9.96 2.89 19.01
CA LEU A 105 -10.68 3.23 17.80
C LEU A 105 -10.40 4.65 17.31
N GLU A 106 -10.33 5.61 18.22
CA GLU A 106 -10.06 7.01 17.88
C GLU A 106 -8.68 7.16 17.22
N GLU A 107 -7.64 6.64 17.87
CA GLU A 107 -6.27 6.72 17.37
C GLU A 107 -6.08 5.90 16.10
N PHE A 108 -6.61 4.67 16.06
CA PHE A 108 -6.57 3.84 14.86
C PHE A 108 -7.24 4.54 13.67
N THR A 109 -8.43 5.12 13.87
CA THR A 109 -9.14 5.89 12.84
C THR A 109 -8.35 7.12 12.38
N ARG A 110 -7.68 7.81 13.31
CA ARG A 110 -6.82 8.96 12.98
C ARG A 110 -5.65 8.53 12.10
N ARG A 111 -4.96 7.44 12.44
CA ARG A 111 -3.84 6.89 11.67
C ARG A 111 -4.30 6.42 10.28
N GLN A 112 -5.45 5.75 10.19
CA GLN A 112 -6.09 5.37 8.93
C GLN A 112 -6.30 6.57 7.99
N LYS A 113 -6.89 7.66 8.48
CA LYS A 113 -7.13 8.89 7.68
C LYS A 113 -5.83 9.56 7.22
N LEU A 114 -4.79 9.54 8.06
CA LEU A 114 -3.48 10.07 7.68
C LEU A 114 -2.83 9.20 6.60
N HIS A 115 -2.94 7.88 6.72
CA HIS A 115 -2.44 6.95 5.72
C HIS A 115 -3.17 7.09 4.37
N GLU A 116 -4.51 7.25 4.38
CA GLU A 116 -5.30 7.52 3.17
C GLU A 116 -4.81 8.76 2.40
N LYS A 117 -4.58 9.87 3.13
CA LYS A 117 -4.04 11.11 2.56
C LYS A 117 -2.63 10.92 2.03
N ALA A 118 -1.79 10.20 2.77
CA ALA A 118 -0.41 9.92 2.38
C ALA A 118 -0.33 9.04 1.12
N GLU A 119 -1.16 8.00 1.03
CA GLU A 119 -1.28 7.14 -0.16
C GLU A 119 -1.73 7.96 -1.37
N SER A 120 -2.79 8.76 -1.23
CA SER A 120 -3.28 9.62 -2.31
C SER A 120 -2.20 10.59 -2.80
N ALA A 121 -1.49 11.25 -1.89
CA ALA A 121 -0.41 12.17 -2.24
C ALA A 121 0.79 11.45 -2.88
N ALA A 122 1.14 10.25 -2.42
CA ALA A 122 2.18 9.43 -3.02
C ALA A 122 1.82 8.98 -4.44
N LEU A 123 0.55 8.73 -4.75
CA LEU A 123 0.14 8.41 -6.12
C LEU A 123 0.13 9.66 -7.01
N LEU A 124 -0.23 10.83 -6.47
CA LEU A 124 -0.16 12.09 -7.20
C LEU A 124 1.30 12.52 -7.49
N ASP A 125 2.28 12.05 -6.71
CA ASP A 125 3.71 12.26 -6.99
C ASP A 125 4.21 11.52 -8.25
N VAL A 126 3.49 10.51 -8.77
CA VAL A 126 3.96 9.66 -9.88
C VAL A 126 4.39 10.48 -11.10
N GLY A 127 3.57 11.43 -11.56
CA GLY A 127 3.89 12.28 -12.70
C GLY A 127 5.19 13.09 -12.52
N TYR A 128 5.43 13.62 -11.32
CA TYR A 128 6.69 14.32 -11.02
C TYR A 128 7.90 13.38 -11.12
N PHE A 129 7.78 12.15 -10.61
CA PHE A 129 8.88 11.18 -10.70
C PHE A 129 9.08 10.63 -12.10
N MET A 130 8.03 10.50 -12.90
CA MET A 130 8.15 10.16 -14.32
C MET A 130 8.94 11.22 -15.08
N ASP A 131 8.60 12.50 -14.89
CA ASP A 131 9.30 13.60 -15.56
C ASP A 131 10.79 13.63 -15.16
N ARG A 132 11.09 13.33 -13.89
CA ARG A 132 12.47 13.18 -13.38
C ARG A 132 13.19 11.93 -13.89
N ALA A 133 12.50 10.81 -14.00
CA ALA A 133 13.07 9.56 -14.50
C ALA A 133 13.68 9.78 -15.89
N THR A 134 13.00 10.54 -16.75
CA THR A 134 13.54 10.99 -18.02
C THR A 134 14.62 12.07 -17.83
N SER A 135 14.23 13.24 -17.32
CA SER A 135 15.06 14.46 -17.42
C SER A 135 16.34 14.46 -16.59
N VAL A 136 16.37 13.72 -15.48
CA VAL A 136 17.50 13.67 -14.55
C VAL A 136 18.32 12.39 -14.74
N TYR A 137 17.64 11.27 -14.93
CA TYR A 137 18.27 9.95 -14.86
C TYR A 137 18.36 9.23 -16.20
N GLY A 138 17.58 9.64 -17.21
CA GLY A 138 17.61 9.03 -18.55
C GLY A 138 17.01 7.63 -18.63
N TYR A 139 16.04 7.28 -17.78
CA TYR A 139 15.35 5.99 -17.83
C TYR A 139 14.40 5.88 -19.03
N ASP A 140 14.30 4.66 -19.57
CA ASP A 140 13.44 4.32 -20.70
C ASP A 140 12.01 3.97 -20.27
N HIS A 141 11.88 3.36 -19.08
CA HIS A 141 10.66 2.74 -18.59
C HIS A 141 10.35 3.18 -17.17
N PHE A 142 9.07 3.13 -16.78
CA PHE A 142 8.61 3.51 -15.45
C PHE A 142 7.68 2.46 -14.86
N LEU A 143 7.94 2.04 -13.62
CA LEU A 143 7.11 1.10 -12.89
C LEU A 143 6.70 1.69 -11.54
N VAL A 144 5.40 1.77 -11.29
CA VAL A 144 4.81 2.08 -9.98
C VAL A 144 4.47 0.77 -9.28
N ASP A 145 5.21 0.44 -8.22
CA ASP A 145 4.80 -0.52 -7.21
C ASP A 145 3.89 0.23 -6.21
N ALA A 146 2.59 0.28 -6.54
CA ALA A 146 1.60 0.95 -5.72
C ALA A 146 1.34 0.16 -4.42
N GLY A 147 0.99 0.87 -3.35
CA GLY A 147 0.55 0.23 -2.11
C GLY A 147 -0.61 -0.73 -2.38
N GLY A 148 -0.72 -1.78 -1.56
CA GLY A 148 -1.82 -2.75 -1.67
C GLY A 148 -3.22 -2.14 -1.43
N SER A 149 -3.26 -0.86 -1.04
CA SER A 149 -4.40 -0.04 -0.66
C SER A 149 -4.92 0.88 -1.76
N LEU A 150 -4.25 1.01 -2.91
CA LEU A 150 -4.68 1.94 -3.98
C LEU A 150 -6.16 1.77 -4.33
N ILE A 151 -6.62 0.52 -4.44
CA ILE A 151 -8.02 0.24 -4.79
C ILE A 151 -9.02 0.72 -3.72
N GLU A 152 -8.59 0.92 -2.47
CA GLU A 152 -9.46 1.41 -1.38
C GLU A 152 -9.60 2.93 -1.38
N ILE A 153 -8.65 3.67 -1.95
CA ILE A 153 -8.64 5.14 -1.89
C ILE A 153 -9.30 5.79 -3.11
N VAL A 154 -9.43 5.07 -4.23
CA VAL A 154 -10.03 5.60 -5.46
C VAL A 154 -11.55 5.51 -5.44
N ASP A 155 -12.22 6.52 -5.98
CA ASP A 155 -13.66 6.55 -6.20
C ASP A 155 -14.01 5.89 -7.54
N LEU A 156 -14.55 4.66 -7.47
CA LEU A 156 -15.00 3.90 -8.64
C LEU A 156 -16.45 4.21 -9.05
N ASP A 157 -17.19 4.99 -8.25
CA ASP A 157 -18.52 5.47 -8.60
C ASP A 157 -18.42 6.80 -9.38
N ARG A 158 -17.34 7.56 -9.18
CA ARG A 158 -17.04 8.84 -9.85
C ARG A 158 -15.65 8.89 -10.48
N VAL A 159 -15.35 7.91 -11.34
CA VAL A 159 -14.04 7.75 -12.00
C VAL A 159 -13.55 9.02 -12.72
N SER A 160 -14.45 9.81 -13.33
CA SER A 160 -14.08 11.04 -14.04
C SER A 160 -13.56 12.14 -13.11
N ASP A 161 -14.00 12.12 -11.85
CA ASP A 161 -13.75 13.17 -10.87
C ASP A 161 -12.66 12.73 -9.87
N ASP A 162 -12.26 11.45 -9.90
CA ASP A 162 -11.21 10.91 -9.05
C ASP A 162 -9.82 11.39 -9.51
N PRO A 163 -9.12 12.22 -8.71
CA PRO A 163 -7.87 12.83 -9.13
C PRO A 163 -6.74 11.81 -9.29
N VAL A 164 -6.75 10.72 -8.51
CA VAL A 164 -5.71 9.69 -8.54
C VAL A 164 -5.85 8.84 -9.81
N LEU A 165 -7.05 8.36 -10.13
CA LEU A 165 -7.34 7.63 -11.34
C LEU A 165 -7.08 8.48 -12.57
N GLN A 166 -7.53 9.73 -12.61
CA GLN A 166 -7.26 10.64 -13.72
C GLN A 166 -5.74 10.80 -13.94
N HIS A 167 -4.98 11.08 -12.87
CA HIS A 167 -3.53 11.25 -12.95
C HIS A 167 -2.82 9.98 -13.43
N LEU A 168 -3.13 8.83 -12.84
CA LEU A 168 -2.46 7.57 -13.15
C LEU A 168 -2.83 7.07 -14.55
N THR A 169 -4.10 7.12 -14.96
CA THR A 169 -4.54 6.61 -16.27
C THR A 169 -4.12 7.50 -17.43
N GLN A 170 -3.86 8.79 -17.19
CA GLN A 170 -3.28 9.68 -18.20
C GLN A 170 -1.79 9.37 -18.44
N ARG A 171 -1.06 8.92 -17.41
CA ARG A 171 0.40 8.78 -17.44
C ARG A 171 0.88 7.33 -17.58
N THR A 172 0.12 6.37 -17.08
CA THR A 172 0.53 4.95 -16.97
C THR A 172 -0.58 4.01 -17.42
N GLN A 173 -0.20 2.79 -17.79
CA GLN A 173 -1.12 1.67 -17.93
C GLN A 173 -1.33 1.01 -16.58
N LEU A 174 -2.58 0.89 -16.13
CA LEU A 174 -2.89 0.16 -14.91
C LEU A 174 -2.90 -1.34 -15.21
N VAL A 175 -2.17 -2.12 -14.42
CA VAL A 175 -2.05 -3.58 -14.56
C VAL A 175 -2.50 -4.22 -13.26
N TYR A 176 -3.69 -4.81 -13.26
CA TYR A 176 -4.21 -5.57 -12.13
C TYR A 176 -3.69 -7.01 -12.16
N ILE A 177 -2.88 -7.35 -11.17
CA ILE A 177 -2.36 -8.69 -10.92
C ILE A 177 -3.38 -9.44 -10.05
N GLU A 178 -4.13 -10.32 -10.69
CA GLU A 178 -5.16 -11.14 -10.08
C GLU A 178 -4.54 -12.36 -9.37
N ALA A 179 -4.86 -12.53 -8.10
CA ALA A 179 -4.53 -13.74 -7.35
C ALA A 179 -5.63 -14.80 -7.56
N ASN A 180 -5.23 -15.99 -8.01
CA ASN A 180 -6.08 -17.18 -8.02
C ASN A 180 -6.47 -17.58 -6.57
N GLU A 181 -7.36 -18.57 -6.42
CA GLU A 181 -7.86 -18.96 -5.10
C GLU A 181 -6.75 -19.54 -4.20
N ASP A 182 -5.88 -20.39 -4.74
CA ASP A 182 -4.74 -20.96 -4.00
C ASP A 182 -3.79 -19.87 -3.46
N HIS A 183 -3.54 -18.83 -4.27
CA HIS A 183 -2.77 -17.67 -3.86
C HIS A 183 -3.47 -16.90 -2.73
N VAL A 184 -4.79 -16.72 -2.82
CA VAL A 184 -5.53 -16.01 -1.77
C VAL A 184 -5.57 -16.79 -0.47
N GLU A 185 -5.74 -18.11 -0.53
CA GLU A 185 -5.67 -18.97 0.65
C GLU A 185 -4.28 -18.86 1.31
N SER A 186 -3.20 -18.99 0.52
CA SER A 186 -1.83 -18.81 1.03
C SER A 186 -1.58 -17.41 1.59
N LEU A 187 -2.16 -16.36 0.99
CA LEU A 187 -2.08 -14.99 1.49
C LEU A 187 -2.81 -14.83 2.83
N ILE A 188 -3.98 -15.44 2.98
CA ILE A 188 -4.75 -15.49 4.22
C ILE A 188 -3.96 -16.20 5.29
N GLU A 189 -3.46 -17.41 5.03
CA GLU A 189 -2.64 -18.18 5.97
C GLU A 189 -1.41 -17.40 6.44
N ARG A 190 -0.65 -16.81 5.51
CA ARG A 190 0.54 -16.03 5.85
C ARG A 190 0.20 -14.79 6.67
N THR A 191 -0.93 -14.14 6.39
CA THR A 191 -1.36 -12.96 7.14
C THR A 191 -1.92 -13.34 8.51
N ILE A 192 -2.57 -14.49 8.65
CA ILE A 192 -2.96 -15.03 9.95
C ILE A 192 -1.72 -15.36 10.80
N ALA A 193 -0.68 -15.92 10.18
CA ALA A 193 0.58 -16.25 10.85
C ALA A 193 1.41 -15.00 11.19
N TYR A 194 1.43 -14.00 10.31
CA TYR A 194 2.20 -12.77 10.44
C TYR A 194 1.36 -11.56 10.02
N PRO A 195 0.41 -11.14 10.87
CA PRO A 195 -0.52 -10.06 10.54
C PRO A 195 0.23 -8.76 10.29
N LYS A 196 0.09 -8.26 9.06
CA LYS A 196 0.60 -6.95 8.68
C LYS A 196 -0.47 -5.89 8.94
N PRO A 197 -0.06 -4.68 9.34
CA PRO A 197 -0.92 -3.52 9.39
C PRO A 197 -1.55 -3.25 8.02
N MET A 198 -2.84 -2.92 8.02
CA MET A 198 -3.63 -2.81 6.80
C MET A 198 -4.43 -1.53 6.80
N PHE A 199 -4.56 -0.96 5.60
CA PHE A 199 -5.48 0.13 5.37
C PHE A 199 -6.89 -0.38 5.03
N TYR A 200 -7.88 0.20 5.71
CA TYR A 200 -9.30 0.03 5.49
C TYR A 200 -9.94 1.37 5.11
N ARG A 201 -10.78 1.38 4.06
CA ARG A 201 -11.69 2.50 3.79
C ARG A 201 -12.66 2.68 4.96
N ALA A 202 -13.04 3.92 5.25
CA ALA A 202 -13.81 4.27 6.44
C ALA A 202 -15.11 3.45 6.59
N ASP A 203 -15.90 3.35 5.52
CA ASP A 203 -17.18 2.64 5.55
C ASP A 203 -17.01 1.13 5.75
N PHE A 204 -15.98 0.55 5.16
CA PHE A 204 -15.66 -0.87 5.38
C PHE A 204 -15.28 -1.13 6.83
N LEU A 205 -14.40 -0.29 7.39
CA LEU A 205 -13.95 -0.44 8.77
C LEU A 205 -15.12 -0.28 9.76
N ALA A 206 -15.98 0.71 9.55
CA ALA A 206 -17.15 0.94 10.39
C ALA A 206 -18.10 -0.26 10.38
N GLN A 207 -18.36 -0.83 9.20
CA GLN A 207 -19.20 -2.03 9.07
C GLN A 207 -18.52 -3.27 9.70
N ALA A 208 -17.22 -3.46 9.45
CA ALA A 208 -16.45 -4.56 10.04
C ALA A 208 -16.43 -4.52 11.56
N ILE A 209 -16.29 -3.33 12.17
CA ILE A 209 -16.36 -3.15 13.62
C ILE A 209 -17.72 -3.55 14.16
N LYS A 210 -18.80 -3.10 13.50
CA LYS A 210 -20.17 -3.42 13.91
C LYS A 210 -20.42 -4.94 13.88
N ASP A 211 -20.04 -5.59 12.80
CA ASP A 211 -20.25 -7.01 12.60
C ASP A 211 -19.40 -7.83 13.58
N TYR A 212 -18.13 -7.49 13.76
CA TYR A 212 -17.27 -8.18 14.73
C TYR A 212 -17.74 -7.98 16.18
N SER A 213 -18.22 -6.79 16.54
CA SER A 213 -18.78 -6.53 17.87
C SER A 213 -20.02 -7.39 18.13
N ALA A 214 -20.89 -7.55 17.13
CA ALA A 214 -22.09 -8.38 17.22
C ALA A 214 -21.76 -9.88 17.35
N GLU A 215 -20.77 -10.37 16.59
CA GLU A 215 -20.34 -11.77 16.65
C GLU A 215 -19.62 -12.13 17.96
N THR A 216 -18.84 -11.21 18.52
CA THR A 216 -18.01 -11.47 19.72
C THR A 216 -18.64 -11.00 21.03
N ALA A 217 -19.79 -10.31 20.97
CA ALA A 217 -20.40 -9.61 22.10
C ALA A 217 -19.44 -8.63 22.80
N ALA A 218 -18.46 -8.09 22.08
CA ALA A 218 -17.52 -7.11 22.60
C ALA A 218 -18.23 -5.77 22.89
N ALA A 219 -17.96 -5.19 24.06
CA ALA A 219 -18.58 -3.94 24.49
C ALA A 219 -18.10 -2.70 23.70
N SER A 220 -16.88 -2.76 23.14
CA SER A 220 -16.30 -1.70 22.32
C SER A 220 -15.18 -2.25 21.43
N ALA A 221 -14.87 -1.50 20.36
CA ALA A 221 -13.72 -1.79 19.49
C ALA A 221 -12.38 -1.75 20.22
N ASP A 222 -12.27 -0.93 21.28
CA ASP A 222 -11.07 -0.79 22.10
C ASP A 222 -10.81 -2.04 22.95
N ALA A 223 -11.80 -2.92 23.11
CA ALA A 223 -11.67 -4.18 23.83
C ALA A 223 -11.38 -5.38 22.90
N PHE A 224 -11.24 -5.16 21.58
CA PHE A 224 -10.92 -6.25 20.66
C PHE A 224 -9.53 -6.80 20.96
N HIS A 225 -9.38 -8.12 20.87
CA HIS A 225 -8.05 -8.72 20.77
C HIS A 225 -7.48 -8.39 19.38
N PRO A 226 -6.42 -7.56 19.25
CA PRO A 226 -6.07 -6.94 17.97
C PRO A 226 -5.77 -7.96 16.86
N LEU A 227 -5.05 -9.04 17.21
CA LEU A 227 -4.72 -10.10 16.24
C LEU A 227 -5.96 -10.91 15.81
N GLU A 228 -6.95 -11.09 16.68
CA GLU A 228 -8.14 -11.87 16.33
C GLU A 228 -9.06 -11.05 15.42
N PHE A 229 -9.15 -9.75 15.67
CA PHE A 229 -9.84 -8.83 14.75
C PHE A 229 -9.17 -8.85 13.37
N VAL A 230 -7.83 -8.79 13.29
CA VAL A 230 -7.10 -8.86 12.02
C VAL A 230 -7.38 -10.17 11.28
N LYS A 231 -7.32 -11.31 11.96
CA LYS A 231 -7.61 -12.63 11.35
C LYS A 231 -9.05 -12.69 10.82
N TRP A 232 -9.99 -12.11 11.55
CA TRP A 232 -11.40 -12.11 11.17
C TRP A 232 -11.71 -11.16 10.00
N VAL A 233 -11.11 -9.96 9.99
CA VAL A 233 -11.40 -8.92 9.00
C VAL A 233 -10.65 -9.16 7.69
N PHE A 234 -9.48 -9.82 7.72
CA PHE A 234 -8.63 -9.94 6.54
C PHE A 234 -9.30 -10.66 5.37
N PRO A 235 -9.91 -11.86 5.52
CA PRO A 235 -10.59 -12.51 4.41
C PRO A 235 -11.71 -11.66 3.80
N ARG A 236 -12.46 -10.93 4.65
CA ARG A 236 -13.51 -10.00 4.23
C ARG A 236 -12.95 -8.82 3.44
N LEU A 237 -11.79 -8.30 3.85
CA LEU A 237 -11.08 -7.24 3.12
C LEU A 237 -10.62 -7.74 1.74
N ILE A 238 -10.10 -8.97 1.64
CA ILE A 238 -9.72 -9.55 0.34
C ILE A 238 -10.91 -9.58 -0.61
N GLN A 239 -12.05 -10.08 -0.14
CA GLN A 239 -13.26 -10.18 -0.94
C GLN A 239 -13.75 -8.80 -1.41
N ALA A 240 -13.83 -7.83 -0.50
CA ALA A 240 -14.22 -6.47 -0.81
C ALA A 240 -13.29 -5.80 -1.85
N ARG A 241 -11.98 -6.10 -1.79
CA ARG A 241 -11.00 -5.60 -2.77
C ARG A 241 -11.14 -6.26 -4.13
N ARG A 242 -11.36 -7.58 -4.18
CA ARG A 242 -11.62 -8.31 -5.42
C ARG A 242 -12.78 -7.68 -6.18
N GLU A 243 -13.92 -7.45 -5.52
CA GLU A 243 -15.09 -6.79 -6.13
C GLU A 243 -14.75 -5.43 -6.73
N ARG A 244 -13.93 -4.63 -6.05
CA ARG A 244 -13.50 -3.32 -6.55
C ARG A 244 -12.54 -3.43 -7.73
N TYR A 245 -11.60 -4.38 -7.72
CA TYR A 245 -10.74 -4.66 -8.87
C TYR A 245 -11.53 -5.15 -10.08
N GLU A 246 -12.55 -6.01 -9.88
CA GLU A 246 -13.46 -6.43 -10.95
C GLU A 246 -14.15 -5.23 -11.59
N ARG A 247 -14.65 -4.27 -10.78
CA ARG A 247 -15.23 -3.02 -11.28
C ARG A 247 -14.22 -2.18 -12.07
N LEU A 248 -12.98 -2.07 -11.61
CA LEU A 248 -11.92 -1.33 -12.29
C LEU A 248 -11.62 -1.92 -13.68
N VAL A 249 -11.52 -3.25 -13.77
CA VAL A 249 -11.31 -3.97 -15.03
C VAL A 249 -12.53 -3.86 -15.94
N ALA A 250 -13.74 -4.04 -15.41
CA ALA A 250 -14.99 -3.94 -16.17
C ALA A 250 -15.21 -2.52 -16.75
N ALA A 251 -14.70 -1.49 -16.07
CA ALA A 251 -14.69 -0.11 -16.56
C ALA A 251 -13.65 0.16 -17.66
N GLY A 252 -12.81 -0.83 -18.02
CA GLY A 252 -11.75 -0.70 -19.02
C GLY A 252 -10.56 0.13 -18.57
N LEU A 253 -10.40 0.34 -17.25
CA LEU A 253 -9.35 1.20 -16.69
C LEU A 253 -8.04 0.45 -16.44
N ALA A 254 -8.10 -0.88 -16.30
CA ALA A 254 -6.95 -1.71 -15.99
C ALA A 254 -6.92 -3.00 -16.81
N LEU A 255 -5.71 -3.38 -17.21
CA LEU A 255 -5.39 -4.67 -17.81
C LEU A 255 -5.40 -5.76 -16.73
N ARG A 256 -6.09 -6.87 -16.95
CA ARG A 256 -6.02 -8.04 -16.05
C ARG A 256 -4.90 -8.98 -16.47
N VAL A 257 -4.06 -9.36 -15.52
CA VAL A 257 -3.04 -10.41 -15.67
C VAL A 257 -3.08 -11.30 -14.44
N SER A 258 -2.86 -12.61 -14.59
CA SER A 258 -2.82 -13.51 -13.44
C SER A 258 -1.47 -13.45 -12.72
N ALA A 259 -1.47 -13.67 -11.41
CA ALA A 259 -0.25 -13.80 -10.61
C ALA A 259 0.67 -14.92 -11.13
N ASP A 260 0.09 -16.02 -11.64
CA ASP A 260 0.85 -17.12 -12.26
C ASP A 260 1.58 -16.67 -13.54
N ALA A 261 0.93 -15.84 -14.37
CA ALA A 261 1.56 -15.28 -15.56
C ALA A 261 2.70 -14.32 -15.18
N ILE A 262 2.48 -13.47 -14.18
CA ILE A 262 3.52 -12.57 -13.64
C ILE A 262 4.70 -13.37 -13.07
N ALA A 263 4.45 -14.48 -12.39
CA ALA A 263 5.50 -15.32 -11.83
C ALA A 263 6.44 -15.91 -12.91
N ARG A 264 5.91 -16.17 -14.12
CA ARG A 264 6.64 -16.72 -15.27
C ARG A 264 7.44 -15.68 -16.06
N VAL A 265 7.22 -14.38 -15.85
CA VAL A 265 8.02 -13.32 -16.46
C VAL A 265 9.44 -13.42 -15.92
N GLU A 266 10.44 -13.64 -16.77
CA GLU A 266 11.84 -13.69 -16.36
C GLU A 266 12.64 -12.46 -16.81
N ASN A 267 12.12 -11.70 -17.78
CA ASN A 267 12.79 -10.53 -18.32
C ASN A 267 11.81 -9.46 -18.85
N GLU A 268 12.37 -8.35 -19.33
CA GLU A 268 11.61 -7.22 -19.90
C GLU A 268 10.74 -7.62 -21.11
N ALA A 269 11.23 -8.48 -22.01
CA ALA A 269 10.47 -8.91 -23.19
C ALA A 269 9.26 -9.76 -22.79
N ASP A 270 9.44 -10.71 -21.87
CA ASP A 270 8.34 -11.52 -21.36
C ASP A 270 7.23 -10.65 -20.73
N PHE A 271 7.61 -9.56 -20.04
CA PHE A 271 6.66 -8.62 -19.47
C PHE A 271 5.86 -7.89 -20.56
N PHE A 272 6.54 -7.34 -21.58
CA PHE A 272 5.84 -6.68 -22.68
C PHE A 272 4.94 -7.63 -23.47
N ASP A 273 5.38 -8.86 -23.71
CA ASP A 273 4.57 -9.88 -24.38
C ASP A 273 3.32 -10.22 -23.55
N LEU A 274 3.45 -10.32 -22.22
CA LEU A 274 2.32 -10.53 -21.32
C LEU A 274 1.31 -9.38 -21.40
N ILE A 275 1.79 -8.13 -21.40
CA ILE A 275 0.93 -6.95 -21.52
C ILE A 275 0.22 -6.94 -22.88
N ALA A 276 0.95 -7.21 -23.97
CA ALA A 276 0.40 -7.20 -25.32
C ALA A 276 -0.71 -8.22 -25.53
N GLN A 277 -0.64 -9.39 -24.86
CA GLN A 277 -1.66 -10.44 -24.93
C GLN A 277 -2.97 -10.08 -24.21
N GLY A 278 -2.95 -9.17 -23.24
CA GLY A 278 -4.13 -8.78 -22.48
C GLY A 278 -4.89 -7.56 -23.05
N THR A 279 -4.29 -6.82 -23.98
CA THR A 279 -4.89 -5.68 -24.71
C THR A 279 -5.71 -6.13 -25.91
#